data_AF-A0A954M7W6-F1
#
_entry.id   AF-A0A954M7W6-F1
#
_cell.length_a   1.000
_cell.length_b   1.000
_cell.length_c   1.000
_cell.angle_alpha   90.00
_cell.angle_beta   90.00
_cell.angle_gamma   90.00
#
_symmetry.space_group_name_H-M   'P 1'
#
loop_
_entity.id
_entity.type
_entity.pdbx_description
1 polymer ?
#
loop_
_entity_poly.entity_id
_entity_poly.type
_entity_poly.pdbx_seq_one_letter_code
_entity_poly.pdbx_strand_id
1 'polypeptide(L)'
;MPDWAYYLSGCSLFVLNVATWAGNLCRLPANWMLVAFASLYASFFPAKENGLGFSYWGAALLATLALLGESLAYAARHRQRLAQQNRLAGLENTVIGAGSGGLLGAMLLWWIPLLGT
;
A
#
# COMPACT_ATOMS: atom_id res chain seq x y z
N MET A 1 -8.61 28.50 26.58
CA MET A 1 -7.36 27.72 26.47
C MET A 1 -6.23 28.67 26.11
N PRO A 2 -5.04 28.51 26.71
CA PRO A 2 -3.87 29.31 26.39
C PRO A 2 -3.35 29.00 24.98
N ASP A 3 -2.83 30.01 24.28
CA ASP A 3 -2.36 29.85 22.90
C ASP A 3 -1.19 28.88 22.76
N TRP A 4 -0.29 28.83 23.76
CA TRP A 4 0.84 27.90 23.75
C TRP A 4 0.41 26.42 23.73
N ALA A 5 -0.72 26.09 24.38
CA ALA A 5 -1.24 24.72 24.40
C ALA A 5 -1.83 24.32 23.03
N TYR A 6 -2.40 25.28 22.30
CA TYR A 6 -2.86 25.08 20.93
C TYR A 6 -1.68 24.79 19.99
N TYR A 7 -0.61 25.58 20.04
CA TYR A 7 0.59 25.33 19.21
C TYR A 7 1.27 24.01 19.56
N LEU A 8 1.44 23.72 20.85
CA LEU A 8 2.07 22.47 21.29
C LEU A 8 1.28 21.23 20.82
N SER A 9 -0.04 21.28 20.94
CA SER A 9 -0.91 20.19 20.49
C SER A 9 -0.94 20.07 18.96
N GLY A 10 -0.91 21.19 18.23
CA GLY A 10 -0.79 21.20 16.77
C GLY A 10 0.53 20.62 16.27
N CYS A 11 1.66 20.97 16.89
CA CYS A 11 2.96 20.37 16.61
C CYS A 11 2.96 18.86 16.91
N SER A 12 2.36 18.45 18.02
CA SER A 12 2.24 17.03 18.40
C SER A 12 1.40 16.26 17.37
N LEU A 13 0.27 16.83 16.93
CA LEU A 13 -0.57 16.27 15.88
C LEU A 13 0.21 16.12 14.56
N PHE A 14 0.99 17.13 14.19
CA PHE A 14 1.82 17.08 12.98
C PHE A 14 2.83 15.94 13.04
N VAL A 15 3.57 15.81 14.14
CA VAL A 15 4.55 14.73 14.33
C VAL A 15 3.88 13.35 14.28
N LEU A 16 2.73 13.20 14.96
CA LEU A 16 1.94 11.96 14.90
C LEU A 16 1.47 11.64 13.49
N ASN A 17 1.05 12.64 12.73
CA ASN A 17 0.62 12.44 11.34
C ASN A 17 1.79 12.03 10.43
N VAL A 18 2.97 12.62 10.59
CA VAL A 18 4.18 12.21 9.85
C VAL A 18 4.57 10.77 10.19
N ALA A 19 4.58 10.41 11.48
CA ALA A 19 4.88 9.05 11.92
C ALA A 19 3.86 8.04 11.39
N THR A 20 2.58 8.41 11.41
CA THR A 20 1.49 7.61 10.88
C THR A 20 1.66 7.40 9.38
N TRP A 21 1.93 8.47 8.63
CA TRP A 21 2.20 8.39 7.20
C TRP A 21 3.38 7.44 6.90
N ALA A 22 4.46 7.48 7.68
CA ALA A 22 5.58 6.53 7.56
C ALA A 22 5.14 5.08 7.80
N GLY A 23 4.11 4.86 8.62
CA GLY A 23 3.44 3.56 8.81
C GLY A 23 2.88 2.95 7.52
N ASN A 24 2.60 3.73 6.47
CA ASN A 24 2.24 3.19 5.15
C ASN A 24 3.34 2.28 4.58
N LEU A 25 4.62 2.55 4.87
CA LEU A 25 5.75 1.71 4.45
C LEU A 25 5.68 0.31 5.08
N CYS A 26 5.10 0.22 6.28
CA CYS A 26 4.89 -1.03 7.02
C CYS A 26 3.54 -1.69 6.71
N ARG A 27 2.80 -1.22 5.69
CA ARG A 27 1.46 -1.70 5.33
C ARG A 27 0.40 -1.54 6.43
N LEU A 28 0.58 -0.58 7.35
CA LEU A 28 -0.44 -0.22 8.33
C LEU A 28 -1.55 0.61 7.66
N PRO A 29 -2.78 0.63 8.21
CA PRO A 29 -3.89 1.47 7.73
C PRO A 29 -3.69 2.96 8.11
N ALA A 30 -2.52 3.52 7.78
CA ALA A 30 -2.08 4.83 8.21
C ALA A 30 -3.01 5.97 7.78
N ASN A 31 -3.61 5.87 6.59
CA ASN A 31 -4.54 6.89 6.10
C ASN A 31 -5.76 7.06 7.03
N TRP A 32 -6.26 5.97 7.62
CA TRP A 32 -7.37 6.02 8.58
C TRP A 32 -6.95 6.56 9.95
N MET A 33 -5.72 6.29 10.37
CA MET A 33 -5.17 6.85 11.60
C MET A 33 -5.01 8.38 11.52
N LEU A 34 -4.63 8.93 10.35
CA LEU A 34 -4.61 10.38 10.12
C LEU A 34 -5.99 11.02 10.34
N VAL A 35 -7.04 10.38 9.82
CA VAL A 35 -8.43 10.84 9.98
C VAL A 35 -8.86 10.76 11.45
N ALA A 36 -8.51 9.68 12.13
CA ALA A 36 -8.83 9.50 13.55
C ALA A 36 -8.16 10.58 14.41
N PHE A 37 -6.87 10.86 14.20
CA PHE A 37 -6.16 11.91 14.93
C PHE A 37 -6.67 13.31 14.62
N ALA A 38 -6.96 13.60 13.35
CA ALA A 38 -7.55 14.88 12.96
C ALA A 38 -8.95 15.09 13.56
N SER A 39 -9.78 14.05 13.59
CA SER A 39 -11.13 14.09 14.18
C SER A 39 -11.09 14.22 15.70
N LEU A 40 -10.16 13.51 16.35
CA LEU A 40 -9.91 13.64 17.78
C LEU A 40 -9.45 15.07 18.12
N TYR A 41 -8.51 15.60 17.34
CA TYR A 41 -8.03 16.97 17.52
C TYR A 41 -9.13 18.00 17.32
N ALA A 42 -9.98 17.86 16.29
CA ALA A 42 -11.14 18.73 16.07
C ALA A 42 -12.10 18.76 17.27
N SER A 43 -12.23 17.63 17.97
CA SER A 43 -13.11 17.50 19.14
C SER A 43 -12.58 18.21 20.38
N PHE A 44 -11.25 18.27 20.55
CA PHE A 44 -10.62 19.01 21.65
C PHE A 44 -10.36 20.49 21.31
N PHE A 45 -10.13 20.80 20.03
CA PHE A 45 -9.74 22.12 19.53
C PHE A 45 -10.64 22.57 18.36
N PRO A 46 -11.95 22.79 18.60
CA PRO A 46 -12.87 23.22 17.56
C PRO A 46 -12.49 24.60 17.02
N ALA A 47 -12.78 24.83 15.74
CA ALA A 47 -12.56 26.11 15.07
C ALA A 47 -13.29 27.26 15.77
N LYS A 48 -12.56 28.33 16.09
CA LYS A 48 -13.09 29.57 16.64
C LYS A 48 -13.13 30.65 15.55
N GLU A 49 -14.03 31.62 15.71
CA GLU A 49 -14.19 32.76 14.78
C GLU A 49 -12.90 33.58 14.61
N ASN A 50 -12.03 33.58 15.61
CA ASN A 50 -10.74 34.30 15.58
C ASN A 50 -9.65 33.59 14.73
N GLY A 51 -9.98 32.56 13.97
CA GLY A 51 -9.06 31.84 13.07
C GLY A 51 -8.18 30.77 13.74
N LEU A 52 -8.29 30.58 15.05
CA LEU A 52 -7.63 29.51 15.79
C LEU A 52 -8.55 28.30 15.94
N GLY A 53 -8.02 27.09 15.73
CA GLY A 53 -8.77 25.83 15.85
C GLY A 53 -8.83 25.04 14.53
N PHE A 54 -9.29 23.80 14.62
CA PHE A 54 -9.37 22.90 13.47
C PHE A 54 -10.83 22.59 13.16
N SER A 55 -11.25 22.89 11.93
CA SER A 55 -12.64 22.65 11.50
C SER A 55 -12.85 21.17 11.17
N TYR A 56 -14.05 20.66 11.48
CA TYR A 56 -14.48 19.34 11.02
C TYR A 56 -14.47 19.20 9.49
N TRP A 57 -14.50 20.32 8.76
CA TRP A 57 -14.27 20.33 7.32
C TRP A 57 -12.88 19.76 6.97
N GLY A 58 -11.83 20.13 7.72
CA GLY A 58 -10.50 19.58 7.51
C GLY A 58 -10.44 18.07 7.73
N ALA A 59 -11.12 17.58 8.77
CA ALA A 59 -11.24 16.14 9.04
C ALA A 59 -12.01 15.41 7.93
N ALA A 60 -13.12 15.98 7.45
CA ALA A 60 -13.90 15.42 6.36
C ALA A 60 -13.09 15.35 5.04
N LEU A 61 -12.34 16.40 4.72
CA LEU A 61 -11.45 16.41 3.57
C LEU A 61 -10.38 15.32 3.68
N LEU A 62 -9.75 15.16 4.84
CA LEU A 62 -8.80 14.08 5.09
C LEU A 62 -9.45 12.70 4.95
N ALA A 63 -10.70 12.53 5.39
CA ALA A 63 -11.43 11.28 5.22
C ALA A 63 -11.66 10.94 3.74
N THR A 64 -12.04 11.93 2.92
CA THR A 64 -12.19 11.72 1.46
C THR A 64 -10.87 11.35 0.79
N LEU A 65 -9.77 12.02 1.16
CA LEU A 65 -8.43 11.70 0.66
C LEU A 65 -7.97 10.31 1.11
N ALA A 66 -8.27 9.91 2.34
CA ALA A 66 -7.96 8.59 2.87
C ALA A 66 -8.69 7.49 2.09
N LEU A 67 -9.98 7.70 1.79
CA LEU A 67 -10.77 6.79 0.94
C LEU A 67 -10.18 6.66 -0.47
N LEU A 68 -9.84 7.79 -1.10
CA LEU A 68 -9.20 7.79 -2.43
C LEU A 68 -7.85 7.05 -2.39
N GLY A 69 -7.00 7.34 -1.41
CA GLY A 69 -5.72 6.67 -1.24
C GLY A 69 -5.86 5.15 -1.05
N GLU A 70 -6.81 4.71 -0.23
CA GLU A 70 -7.08 3.29 -0.01
C GLU A 70 -7.61 2.60 -1.27
N SER A 71 -8.48 3.28 -2.04
CA SER A 71 -9.00 2.75 -3.31
C SER A 71 -7.90 2.53 -4.35
N LEU A 72 -6.94 3.46 -4.45
CA LEU A 72 -5.78 3.35 -5.33
C LEU A 72 -4.82 2.26 -4.86
N ALA A 73 -4.56 2.19 -3.55
CA ALA A 73 -3.74 1.13 -2.96
C ALA A 73 -4.37 -0.25 -3.17
N TYR A 74 -5.69 -0.36 -3.04
CA TYR A 74 -6.44 -1.58 -3.34
C TYR A 74 -6.32 -1.97 -4.81
N ALA A 75 -6.54 -1.03 -5.74
CA ALA A 75 -6.38 -1.28 -7.17
C ALA A 75 -4.95 -1.74 -7.53
N ALA A 76 -3.93 -1.11 -6.93
CA ALA A 76 -2.53 -1.49 -7.12
C ALA A 76 -2.25 -2.91 -6.59
N ARG A 77 -2.70 -3.24 -5.37
CA ARG A 77 -2.57 -4.59 -4.80
C ARG A 77 -3.29 -5.63 -5.63
N HIS A 78 -4.48 -5.31 -6.14
CA HIS A 78 -5.24 -6.22 -7.00
C HIS A 78 -4.50 -6.49 -8.32
N ARG A 79 -3.94 -5.46 -8.97
CA ARG A 79 -3.11 -5.63 -10.17
C ARG A 79 -1.87 -6.47 -9.91
N GLN A 80 -1.19 -6.25 -8.78
CA GLN A 80 -0.03 -7.06 -8.39
C GLN A 80 -0.39 -8.53 -8.17
N ARG A 81 -1.53 -8.82 -7.51
CA ARG A 81 -2.01 -10.20 -7.34
C ARG A 81 -2.33 -10.88 -8.66
N LEU A 82 -3.00 -10.19 -9.59
CA LEU A 82 -3.29 -10.72 -10.93
C LEU A 82 -2.01 -10.98 -11.72
N ALA A 83 -1.04 -10.06 -11.68
CA ALA A 83 0.26 -10.24 -12.32
C ALA A 83 1.02 -11.43 -11.72
N GLN A 84 0.93 -11.64 -10.41
CA GLN A 84 1.57 -12.76 -9.72
C GLN A 84 0.89 -14.10 -10.03
N GLN A 85 -0.44 -14.14 -10.10
CA GLN A 85 -1.20 -15.33 -10.53
C GLN A 85 -0.87 -15.73 -11.97
N ASN A 86 -0.78 -14.76 -12.89
CA ASN A 86 -0.39 -15.05 -14.28
C ASN A 86 1.05 -15.58 -14.39
N ARG A 87 1.97 -15.14 -13.51
CA ARG A 87 3.33 -15.70 -13.44
C ARG A 87 3.34 -17.15 -12.94
N LEU A 88 2.50 -17.49 -11.96
CA LEU A 88 2.39 -18.86 -11.46
C LEU A 88 1.80 -19.81 -12.50
N ALA A 89 0.72 -19.40 -13.19
CA ALA A 89 0.14 -20.16 -14.29
C ALA A 89 1.13 -20.31 -15.47
N GLY A 90 1.92 -19.28 -15.74
CA GLY A 90 3.01 -19.33 -16.71
C GLY A 90 4.11 -20.32 -16.32
N LEU A 91 4.51 -20.33 -15.04
CA LEU A 91 5.50 -21.27 -14.52
C LEU A 91 5.01 -22.73 -14.60
N GLU A 92 3.73 -23.00 -14.28
CA GLU A 92 3.13 -24.34 -14.45
C GLU A 92 3.21 -24.81 -15.92
N ASN A 93 2.82 -23.95 -16.86
CA ASN A 93 2.94 -24.25 -18.29
C ASN A 93 4.40 -24.40 -18.76
N THR A 94 5.34 -23.67 -18.15
CA THR A 94 6.77 -23.76 -18.49
C THR A 94 7.40 -25.04 -17.92
N VAL A 95 6.98 -25.51 -16.75
CA VAL A 95 7.42 -26.79 -16.17
C VAL A 95 6.89 -27.97 -17.00
N ILE A 96 5.63 -27.90 -17.45
CA ILE A 96 5.04 -28.92 -18.32
C ILE A 96 5.70 -28.91 -19.71
N GLY A 97 5.98 -27.73 -20.27
CA GLY A 97 6.67 -27.58 -21.56
C GLY A 97 8.15 -27.99 -21.52
N ALA A 98 8.87 -27.65 -20.45
CA ALA A 98 10.26 -28.06 -20.25
C ALA A 98 10.38 -29.57 -19.98
N GLY A 99 9.41 -30.15 -19.25
CA GLY A 99 9.35 -31.59 -19.01
C GLY A 99 9.07 -32.41 -20.27
N SER A 100 8.14 -31.95 -21.12
CA SER A 100 7.79 -32.63 -22.37
C SER A 100 8.83 -32.44 -23.48
N GLY A 101 9.42 -31.23 -23.61
CA GLY A 101 10.51 -30.95 -24.54
C GLY A 101 11.83 -31.66 -24.17
N GLY A 102 12.14 -31.79 -22.88
CA GLY A 102 13.32 -32.51 -22.39
C GLY A 102 13.25 -34.02 -22.65
N LEU A 103 12.07 -34.63 -22.50
CA LEU A 103 11.84 -36.05 -22.80
C LEU A 103 11.92 -36.35 -24.30
N LEU A 104 11.33 -35.49 -25.14
CA LEU A 104 11.43 -35.63 -26.61
C LEU A 104 12.86 -35.39 -27.12
N GLY A 105 13.57 -34.42 -26.57
CA GLY A 105 14.98 -34.16 -26.90
C GLY A 105 15.90 -35.31 -26.49
N ALA A 106 15.70 -35.89 -25.30
CA ALA A 106 16.45 -37.06 -24.83
C ALA A 106 16.18 -38.32 -25.68
N MET A 107 14.94 -38.52 -26.14
CA MET A 107 14.59 -39.61 -27.05
C MET A 107 15.21 -39.44 -28.44
N LEU A 108 15.28 -38.22 -28.97
CA LEU A 108 15.92 -37.93 -30.26
C LEU A 108 17.45 -38.07 -30.20
N LEU A 109 18.08 -37.70 -29.08
CA LEU A 109 19.53 -37.83 -28.88
C LEU A 109 19.99 -39.29 -28.76
N TRP A 110 19.13 -40.22 -28.33
CA TRP A 110 19.44 -41.66 -28.32
C TRP A 110 19.62 -42.21 -29.75
N TRP A 111 18.99 -41.63 -30.77
CA TRP A 111 19.14 -42.08 -32.16
C TRP A 111 20.43 -41.58 -32.85
N ILE A 112 21.14 -40.62 -32.26
CA ILE A 112 22.38 -40.08 -32.84
C ILE A 112 23.56 -40.89 -32.27
N PRO A 113 24.19 -41.79 -33.05
CA PRO A 113 25.36 -42.50 -32.57
C PRO A 113 26.49 -41.47 -32.37
N LEU A 114 27.10 -41.51 -31.18
CA LEU A 114 28.25 -40.69 -30.78
C LEU A 114 29.45 -40.97 -31.70
N LEU A 115 29.49 -40.33 -32.87
CA LEU A 115 30.70 -40.20 -33.67
C LEU A 115 31.60 -39.16 -33.01
N GLY A 116 32.49 -39.61 -32.14
CA GLY A 116 33.60 -38.77 -31.66
C GLY A 116 34.12 -39.10 -30.27
N THR A 117 34.69 -40.28 -30.08
CA THR A 117 36.06 -40.50 -29.55
C THR A 117 36.53 -41.88 -29.96
#